data_AF-R1ERZ7-F1
#
_entry.id   AF-R1ERZ7-F1
#
_cell.length_a   1.000
_cell.length_b   1.000
_cell.length_c   1.000
_cell.angle_alpha   90.00
_cell.angle_beta   90.00
_cell.angle_gamma   90.00
#
_symmetry.space_group_name_H-M   'P 1'
#
loop_
_entity.id
_entity.type
_entity.pdbx_description
1 polymer ?
#
loop_
_entity_poly.entity_id
_entity_poly.type
_entity_poly.pdbx_seq_one_letter_code
_entity_poly.pdbx_strand_id
1 'polypeptide(L)'
;MAVGRDVYCDTRLILRKLEERFPDGALGASGSDHKAIERLLERWTVDGGVFARAATLIPASMPALQDPKFAKDRQDFSGRSWSKEAMQRARPEGVVHIRDAFALLESTLLADGREWILKTSGPSLADIEAIWPFDWLVEMKGALPADVISERQFPKVYAWIKRFREAVQAAKSSGPKAVTLKGAQAVLFVSGANLAESGGHVDAADPLGLEKGQEVEVWPIDSGFNHHDRGTLVSLTPDEVVLAKW
;
A
#
# COMPACT_ATOMS: atom_id res chain seq x y z
N MET A 1 -9.04 5.43 4.86
CA MET A 1 -9.11 5.87 6.28
C MET A 1 -10.20 6.92 6.39
N ALA A 2 -10.94 7.01 7.49
CA ALA A 2 -11.88 8.10 7.71
C ALA A 2 -11.53 8.85 9.00
N VAL A 3 -11.55 10.19 8.93
CA VAL A 3 -11.36 11.08 10.07
C VAL A 3 -12.43 12.15 10.03
N GLY A 4 -13.27 12.19 11.06
CA GLY A 4 -14.47 13.03 10.98
C GLY A 4 -15.29 12.62 9.75
N ARG A 5 -15.60 13.59 8.89
CA ARG A 5 -16.29 13.36 7.60
C ARG A 5 -15.33 13.14 6.42
N ASP A 6 -14.03 13.34 6.59
CA ASP A 6 -13.05 13.18 5.51
C ASP A 6 -12.69 11.71 5.29
N VAL A 7 -12.68 11.28 4.03
CA VAL A 7 -12.34 9.92 3.62
C VAL A 7 -11.10 9.97 2.73
N TYR A 8 -10.02 9.38 3.24
CA TYR A 8 -8.73 9.26 2.56
C TYR A 8 -8.63 7.91 1.89
N CYS A 9 -8.46 7.93 0.56
CA CYS A 9 -8.20 6.78 -0.28
C CYS A 9 -6.71 6.70 -0.60
N ASP A 10 -6.19 5.49 -0.85
CA ASP A 10 -4.76 5.18 -1.06
C ASP A 10 -3.91 5.21 0.23
N THR A 11 -3.10 4.16 0.45
CA THR A 11 -2.26 4.05 1.65
C THR A 11 -1.16 5.11 1.71
N ARG A 12 -0.66 5.59 0.57
CA ARG A 12 0.36 6.65 0.51
C ARG A 12 -0.20 7.97 1.03
N LEU A 13 -1.45 8.30 0.69
CA LEU A 13 -2.14 9.45 1.26
C LEU A 13 -2.45 9.22 2.75
N ILE A 14 -2.95 8.03 3.10
CA ILE A 14 -3.27 7.68 4.50
C ILE A 14 -2.05 7.83 5.40
N LEU A 15 -0.88 7.31 4.98
CA LEU A 15 0.36 7.40 5.77
C LEU A 15 0.79 8.84 5.95
N ARG A 16 0.79 9.66 4.89
CA ARG A 16 1.09 11.11 4.98
C ARG A 16 0.16 11.83 5.98
N LYS A 17 -1.15 11.58 5.90
CA LYS A 17 -2.12 12.18 6.82
C LYS A 17 -1.96 11.69 8.26
N LEU A 18 -1.49 10.46 8.48
CA LEU A 18 -1.16 9.96 9.81
C LEU A 18 0.09 10.65 10.38
N GLU A 19 1.14 10.82 9.57
CA GLU A 19 2.37 11.52 9.95
C GLU A 19 2.10 12.99 10.32
N GLU A 20 1.30 13.69 9.52
CA GLU A 20 0.89 15.08 9.76
C GLU A 20 0.07 15.22 11.05
N ARG A 21 -0.80 14.25 11.33
CA ARG A 21 -1.75 14.33 12.44
C ARG A 21 -1.15 13.88 13.77
N PHE A 22 -0.15 13.01 13.74
CA PHE A 22 0.50 12.46 14.93
C PHE A 22 2.01 12.69 14.91
N PRO A 23 2.47 13.96 14.91
CA PRO A 23 3.88 14.30 14.70
C PRO A 23 4.82 13.73 15.77
N ASP A 24 4.34 13.57 17.02
CA ASP A 24 5.13 12.99 18.11
C ASP A 24 5.42 11.49 17.92
N GLY A 25 4.62 10.81 17.08
CA GLY A 25 4.74 9.39 16.75
C GLY A 25 5.10 9.13 15.29
N ALA A 26 5.55 10.16 14.56
CA ALA A 26 5.90 10.07 13.15
C ALA A 26 7.01 9.04 12.90
N LEU A 27 6.85 8.21 11.88
CA LEU A 27 7.81 7.17 11.47
C LEU A 27 8.65 7.57 10.26
N GLY A 28 8.30 8.69 9.62
CA GLY A 28 8.93 9.20 8.42
C GLY A 28 10.26 9.86 8.67
N ALA A 29 11.12 9.83 7.66
CA ALA A 29 12.42 10.45 7.71
C ALA A 29 12.34 11.98 7.78
N SER A 30 13.31 12.60 8.46
CA SER A 30 13.48 14.06 8.50
C SER A 30 14.48 14.58 7.46
N GLY A 31 15.60 13.87 7.26
CA GLY A 31 16.66 14.22 6.31
C GLY A 31 16.35 13.90 4.85
N SER A 32 16.90 14.69 3.92
CA SER A 32 16.64 14.58 2.47
C SER A 32 16.92 13.20 1.90
N ASP A 33 18.06 12.61 2.28
CA ASP A 33 18.54 11.35 1.70
C ASP A 33 17.67 10.18 2.15
N HIS A 34 17.27 10.17 3.42
CA HIS A 34 16.37 9.16 3.96
C HIS A 34 14.96 9.31 3.40
N LYS A 35 14.45 10.55 3.25
CA LYS A 35 13.17 10.81 2.56
C LYS A 35 13.20 10.34 1.11
N ALA A 36 14.34 10.49 0.43
CA ALA A 36 14.49 10.00 -0.93
C ALA A 36 14.41 8.47 -0.97
N ILE A 37 15.06 7.77 -0.04
CA ILE A 37 14.97 6.31 0.08
C ILE A 37 13.52 5.87 0.34
N GLU A 38 12.82 6.49 1.29
CA GLU A 38 11.41 6.20 1.59
C GLU A 38 10.52 6.31 0.35
N ARG A 39 10.59 7.45 -0.35
CA ARG A 39 9.79 7.70 -1.56
C ARG A 39 10.16 6.78 -2.71
N LEU A 40 11.43 6.41 -2.85
CA LEU A 40 11.86 5.45 -3.87
C LEU A 40 11.35 4.05 -3.55
N LEU A 41 11.31 3.64 -2.28
CA LEU A 41 10.75 2.35 -1.87
C LEU A 41 9.23 2.31 -2.05
N GLU A 42 8.52 3.37 -1.66
CA GLU A 42 7.08 3.55 -1.93
C GLU A 42 6.79 3.35 -3.43
N ARG A 43 7.48 4.12 -4.29
CA ARG A 43 7.32 4.03 -5.75
C ARG A 43 7.76 2.70 -6.32
N TRP A 44 8.87 2.12 -5.85
CA TRP A 44 9.34 0.82 -6.32
C TRP A 44 8.33 -0.29 -6.00
N THR A 45 7.76 -0.24 -4.79
CA THR A 45 6.79 -1.22 -4.34
C THR A 45 5.46 -1.12 -5.09
N VAL A 46 4.92 0.12 -5.19
CA VAL A 46 3.58 0.39 -5.77
C VAL A 46 3.65 0.48 -7.29
N ASP A 47 4.37 1.48 -7.81
CA ASP A 47 4.39 1.84 -9.24
C ASP A 47 5.45 1.04 -10.04
N GLY A 48 6.54 0.65 -9.38
CA GLY A 48 7.67 -0.10 -9.95
C GLY A 48 7.35 -1.56 -10.25
N GLY A 49 6.16 -2.03 -9.86
CA GLY A 49 5.62 -3.32 -10.27
C GLY A 49 5.88 -4.47 -9.30
N VAL A 50 6.57 -4.25 -8.18
CA VAL A 50 6.80 -5.31 -7.17
C VAL A 50 5.47 -5.90 -6.70
N PHE A 51 4.50 -5.05 -6.31
CA PHE A 51 3.18 -5.54 -5.90
C PHE A 51 2.44 -6.25 -7.05
N ALA A 52 2.42 -5.66 -8.24
CA ALA A 52 1.74 -6.24 -9.39
C ALA A 52 2.29 -7.64 -9.74
N ARG A 53 3.61 -7.85 -9.59
CA ARG A 53 4.27 -9.14 -9.79
C ARG A 53 4.06 -10.09 -8.60
N ALA A 54 4.05 -9.60 -7.37
CA ALA A 54 3.68 -10.37 -6.19
C ALA A 54 2.26 -10.96 -6.32
N ALA A 55 1.30 -10.18 -6.83
CA ALA A 55 -0.07 -10.65 -7.06
C ALA A 55 -0.14 -11.82 -8.06
N THR A 56 0.80 -11.93 -9.02
CA THR A 56 0.85 -13.10 -9.93
C THR A 56 1.33 -14.38 -9.24
N LEU A 57 1.83 -14.29 -8.01
CA LEU A 57 2.26 -15.42 -7.21
C LEU A 57 1.16 -15.99 -6.31
N ILE A 58 -0.05 -15.40 -6.32
CA ILE A 58 -1.20 -15.99 -5.65
C ILE A 58 -1.43 -17.41 -6.21
N PRO A 59 -1.44 -18.46 -5.37
CA PRO A 59 -1.64 -19.83 -5.83
C PRO A 59 -3.04 -20.00 -6.44
N ALA A 60 -3.12 -20.56 -7.65
CA ALA A 60 -4.40 -20.88 -8.30
C ALA A 60 -5.26 -21.90 -7.52
N SER A 61 -4.66 -22.58 -6.54
CA SER A 61 -5.32 -23.51 -5.60
C SER A 61 -5.93 -22.80 -4.38
N MET A 62 -5.76 -21.48 -4.23
CA MET A 62 -6.32 -20.75 -3.10
C MET A 62 -7.86 -20.92 -3.04
N PRO A 63 -8.45 -21.20 -1.87
CA PRO A 63 -9.90 -21.41 -1.76
C PRO A 63 -10.75 -20.27 -2.32
N ALA A 64 -10.33 -19.03 -2.12
CA ALA A 64 -11.02 -17.84 -2.64
C ALA A 64 -11.17 -17.87 -4.18
N LEU A 65 -10.20 -18.45 -4.90
CA LEU A 65 -10.25 -18.57 -6.36
C LEU A 65 -11.16 -19.67 -6.87
N GLN A 66 -11.69 -20.53 -5.98
CA GLN A 66 -12.74 -21.46 -6.35
C GLN A 66 -14.12 -20.79 -6.35
N ASP A 67 -14.26 -19.57 -5.79
CA ASP A 67 -15.48 -18.77 -5.90
C ASP A 67 -15.46 -17.96 -7.21
N PRO A 68 -16.39 -18.25 -8.16
CA PRO A 68 -16.48 -17.50 -9.42
C PRO A 68 -16.73 -16.01 -9.21
N LYS A 69 -17.39 -15.61 -8.12
CA LYS A 69 -17.64 -14.19 -7.82
C LYS A 69 -16.34 -13.48 -7.49
N PHE A 70 -15.48 -14.11 -6.69
CA PHE A 70 -14.17 -13.56 -6.36
C PHE A 70 -13.28 -13.46 -7.61
N ALA A 71 -13.25 -14.50 -8.44
CA ALA A 71 -12.46 -14.47 -9.68
C ALA A 71 -12.95 -13.36 -10.64
N LYS A 72 -14.28 -13.20 -10.78
CA LYS A 72 -14.87 -12.15 -11.60
C LYS A 72 -14.56 -10.75 -11.04
N ASP A 73 -14.69 -10.56 -9.74
CA ASP A 73 -14.34 -9.32 -9.04
C ASP A 73 -12.88 -8.93 -9.28
N ARG A 74 -11.94 -9.88 -9.14
CA ARG A 74 -10.52 -9.63 -9.36
C ARG A 74 -10.18 -9.38 -10.83
N GLN A 75 -10.88 -10.03 -11.76
CA GLN A 75 -10.73 -9.77 -13.19
C GLN A 75 -11.21 -8.36 -13.55
N ASP A 76 -12.35 -7.94 -13.02
CA ASP A 76 -12.87 -6.58 -13.20
C ASP A 76 -11.92 -5.53 -12.59
N PHE A 77 -11.48 -5.76 -11.35
CA PHE A 77 -10.55 -4.88 -10.65
C PHE A 77 -9.19 -4.76 -11.36
N SER A 78 -8.59 -5.86 -11.80
CA SER A 78 -7.22 -5.85 -12.35
C SER A 78 -7.15 -5.60 -13.86
N GLY A 79 -8.29 -5.70 -14.59
CA GLY A 79 -8.32 -5.67 -16.05
C GLY A 79 -7.63 -6.88 -16.73
N ARG A 80 -7.27 -7.92 -15.98
CA ARG A 80 -6.53 -9.10 -16.46
C ARG A 80 -7.36 -10.37 -16.29
N SER A 81 -7.07 -11.40 -17.09
CA SER A 81 -7.71 -12.70 -16.89
C SER A 81 -7.24 -13.36 -15.60
N TRP A 82 -8.19 -13.84 -14.78
CA TRP A 82 -7.95 -14.64 -13.58
C TRP A 82 -8.29 -16.12 -13.80
N SER A 83 -8.28 -16.60 -15.04
CA SER A 83 -8.38 -18.05 -15.31
C SER A 83 -7.17 -18.78 -14.72
N LYS A 84 -7.35 -20.04 -14.32
CA LYS A 84 -6.25 -20.85 -13.75
C LYS A 84 -5.07 -20.93 -14.72
N GLU A 85 -5.35 -21.07 -16.01
CA GLU A 85 -4.34 -21.14 -17.06
C GLU A 85 -3.61 -19.80 -17.23
N ALA A 86 -4.33 -18.67 -17.18
CA ALA A 86 -3.72 -17.34 -17.26
C ALA A 86 -2.80 -17.08 -16.06
N MET A 87 -3.25 -17.40 -14.84
CA MET A 87 -2.45 -17.29 -13.63
C MET A 87 -1.20 -18.17 -13.68
N GLN A 88 -1.35 -19.42 -14.11
CA GLN A 88 -0.22 -20.35 -14.28
C GLN A 88 0.79 -19.85 -15.30
N ARG A 89 0.33 -19.27 -16.42
CA ARG A 89 1.22 -18.67 -17.44
C ARG A 89 1.97 -17.45 -16.94
N ALA A 90 1.36 -16.60 -16.12
CA ALA A 90 1.99 -15.38 -15.60
C ALA A 90 3.00 -15.67 -14.47
N ARG A 91 2.83 -16.80 -13.76
CA ARG A 91 3.58 -17.12 -12.55
C ARG A 91 5.11 -17.15 -12.73
N PRO A 92 5.71 -17.76 -13.79
CA PRO A 92 7.16 -17.79 -13.93
C PRO A 92 7.81 -16.40 -13.97
N GLU A 93 7.20 -15.44 -14.68
CA GLU A 93 7.69 -14.05 -14.70
C GLU A 93 7.57 -13.39 -13.32
N GLY A 94 6.48 -13.65 -12.61
CA GLY A 94 6.31 -13.22 -11.22
C GLY A 94 7.43 -13.73 -10.32
N VAL A 95 7.79 -15.02 -10.45
CA VAL A 95 8.84 -15.63 -9.64
C VAL A 95 10.20 -15.00 -9.95
N VAL A 96 10.51 -14.76 -11.23
CA VAL A 96 11.76 -14.09 -11.63
C VAL A 96 11.84 -12.69 -11.02
N HIS A 97 10.79 -11.89 -11.14
CA HIS A 97 10.79 -10.52 -10.64
C HIS A 97 10.86 -10.46 -9.11
N ILE A 98 10.09 -11.29 -8.41
CA ILE A 98 10.13 -11.31 -6.94
C ILE A 98 11.46 -11.85 -6.44
N ARG A 99 12.05 -12.86 -7.09
CA ARG A 99 13.40 -13.33 -6.75
C ARG A 99 14.44 -12.22 -6.89
N ASP A 100 14.35 -11.42 -7.96
CA ASP A 100 15.22 -10.26 -8.17
C ASP A 100 15.03 -9.21 -7.06
N ALA A 101 13.79 -8.91 -6.69
CA ALA A 101 13.47 -8.00 -5.58
C ALA A 101 14.01 -8.51 -4.23
N PHE A 102 13.89 -9.81 -3.94
CA PHE A 102 14.52 -10.44 -2.77
C PHE A 102 16.05 -10.31 -2.83
N ALA A 103 16.67 -10.51 -4.00
CA ALA A 103 18.11 -10.37 -4.17
C ALA A 103 18.60 -8.93 -3.96
N LEU A 104 17.86 -7.95 -4.48
CA LEU A 104 18.11 -6.53 -4.23
C LEU A 104 18.13 -6.25 -2.72
N LEU A 105 17.10 -6.67 -1.99
CA LEU A 105 17.05 -6.46 -0.54
C LEU A 105 18.18 -7.20 0.19
N GLU A 106 18.40 -8.48 -0.12
CA GLU A 106 19.37 -9.35 0.57
C GLU A 106 20.84 -8.94 0.36
N SER A 107 21.18 -8.52 -0.86
CA SER A 107 22.56 -8.29 -1.29
C SER A 107 22.93 -6.81 -1.41
N THR A 108 21.96 -5.90 -1.32
CA THR A 108 22.21 -4.45 -1.30
C THR A 108 21.66 -3.82 -0.03
N LEU A 109 20.34 -3.65 0.09
CA LEU A 109 19.74 -2.81 1.12
C LEU A 109 20.01 -3.32 2.54
N LEU A 110 19.97 -4.63 2.74
CA LEU A 110 20.22 -5.30 4.02
C LEU A 110 21.64 -5.92 4.10
N ALA A 111 22.50 -5.66 3.11
CA ALA A 111 23.80 -6.34 2.98
C ALA A 111 24.73 -6.11 4.18
N ASP A 112 24.65 -4.93 4.78
CA ASP A 112 25.44 -4.52 5.94
C ASP A 112 24.89 -5.02 7.28
N GLY A 113 23.85 -5.85 7.27
CA GLY A 113 23.26 -6.44 8.47
C GLY A 113 22.47 -5.45 9.32
N ARG A 114 22.06 -4.30 8.76
CA ARG A 114 21.20 -3.33 9.45
C ARG A 114 19.90 -3.98 9.95
N GLU A 115 19.43 -3.50 11.09
CA GLU A 115 18.17 -3.98 11.67
C GLU A 115 16.95 -3.46 10.89
N TRP A 116 16.96 -2.16 10.57
CA TRP A 116 15.93 -1.41 9.84
C TRP A 116 16.55 -0.65 8.66
N ILE A 117 15.76 -0.40 7.61
CA ILE A 117 16.26 0.13 6.33
C ILE A 117 17.08 1.42 6.50
N LEU A 118 16.59 2.35 7.33
CA LEU A 118 17.22 3.65 7.58
C LEU A 118 18.14 3.69 8.81
N LYS A 119 18.47 2.53 9.39
CA LYS A 119 19.31 2.42 10.60
C LYS A 119 18.75 3.22 11.79
N THR A 120 17.44 3.31 11.88
CA THR A 120 16.68 3.88 13.00
C THR A 120 16.63 2.89 14.18
N SER A 121 16.17 3.34 15.35
CA SER A 121 16.01 2.47 16.54
C SER A 121 14.81 1.52 16.46
N GLY A 122 13.88 1.78 15.55
CA GLY A 122 12.69 0.97 15.28
C GLY A 122 12.34 1.04 13.78
N PRO A 123 11.31 0.31 13.32
CA PRO A 123 10.88 0.39 11.94
C PRO A 123 10.46 1.83 11.60
N SER A 124 10.81 2.26 10.38
CA SER A 124 10.46 3.56 9.82
C SER A 124 9.43 3.41 8.70
N LEU A 125 8.97 4.52 8.11
CA LEU A 125 8.15 4.46 6.89
C LEU A 125 8.88 3.71 5.77
N ALA A 126 10.21 3.80 5.67
CA ALA A 126 10.96 3.05 4.67
C ALA A 126 10.72 1.54 4.79
N ASP A 127 10.68 1.02 6.03
CA ASP A 127 10.39 -0.39 6.29
C ASP A 127 8.95 -0.74 5.91
N ILE A 128 7.98 0.12 6.28
CA ILE A 128 6.56 -0.06 5.99
C ILE A 128 6.30 -0.09 4.48
N GLU A 129 6.86 0.86 3.73
CA GLU A 129 6.69 0.99 2.28
C GLU A 129 7.33 -0.18 1.51
N ALA A 130 8.42 -0.74 2.02
CA ALA A 130 9.13 -1.84 1.36
C ALA A 130 8.54 -3.22 1.68
N ILE A 131 8.16 -3.48 2.94
CA ILE A 131 8.06 -4.87 3.42
C ILE A 131 6.82 -5.63 2.98
N TRP A 132 5.70 -4.93 2.83
CA TRP A 132 4.38 -5.56 2.84
C TRP A 132 4.13 -6.60 1.72
N PRO A 133 4.66 -6.49 0.48
CA PRO A 133 4.47 -7.55 -0.51
C PRO A 133 5.26 -8.82 -0.14
N PHE A 134 6.45 -8.66 0.44
CA PHE A 134 7.31 -9.77 0.85
C PHE A 134 6.73 -10.50 2.06
N ASP A 135 6.27 -9.74 3.06
CA ASP A 135 5.58 -10.26 4.23
C ASP A 135 4.35 -11.09 3.84
N TRP A 136 3.54 -10.54 2.93
CA TRP A 136 2.34 -11.19 2.39
C TRP A 136 2.66 -12.48 1.65
N LEU A 137 3.67 -12.50 0.78
CA LEU A 137 4.10 -13.69 0.05
C LEU A 137 4.68 -14.77 0.95
N VAL A 138 5.43 -14.38 1.99
CA VAL A 138 5.98 -15.32 2.98
C VAL A 138 4.87 -15.94 3.82
N GLU A 139 3.82 -15.18 4.17
CA GLU A 139 2.64 -15.72 4.87
C GLU A 139 1.80 -16.65 3.98
N MET A 140 1.69 -16.33 2.69
CA MET A 140 0.84 -17.05 1.75
C MET A 140 1.45 -18.40 1.34
N LYS A 141 0.93 -19.48 1.95
CA LYS A 141 1.33 -20.86 1.62
C LYS A 141 1.23 -21.15 0.12
N GLY A 142 2.35 -21.56 -0.47
CA GLY A 142 2.45 -21.92 -1.89
C GLY A 142 2.76 -20.74 -2.83
N ALA A 143 2.84 -19.50 -2.33
CA ALA A 143 3.17 -18.36 -3.16
C ALA A 143 4.63 -18.37 -3.61
N LEU A 144 5.57 -18.69 -2.71
CA LEU A 144 7.00 -18.72 -2.98
C LEU A 144 7.50 -20.16 -3.25
N PRO A 145 8.15 -20.42 -4.40
CA PRO A 145 8.82 -21.69 -4.66
C PRO A 145 10.14 -21.78 -3.86
N ALA A 146 10.17 -22.71 -2.89
CA ALA A 146 11.24 -22.80 -1.88
C ALA A 146 12.63 -23.15 -2.43
N ASP A 147 12.70 -23.73 -3.62
CA ASP A 147 13.95 -24.05 -4.31
C ASP A 147 14.70 -22.78 -4.77
N VAL A 148 13.97 -21.69 -5.03
CA VAL A 148 14.55 -20.42 -5.50
C VAL A 148 14.35 -19.25 -4.55
N ILE A 149 13.29 -19.24 -3.73
CA ILE A 149 13.00 -18.21 -2.75
C ILE A 149 12.63 -18.88 -1.42
N SER A 150 13.58 -18.89 -0.49
CA SER A 150 13.35 -19.30 0.90
C SER A 150 14.36 -18.63 1.83
N GLU A 151 14.19 -18.81 3.14
CA GLU A 151 15.13 -18.33 4.17
C GLU A 151 16.57 -18.84 3.94
N ARG A 152 16.74 -20.01 3.31
CA ARG A 152 18.08 -20.52 2.97
C ARG A 152 18.80 -19.64 1.95
N GLN A 153 18.07 -19.10 0.96
CA GLN A 153 18.63 -18.25 -0.08
C GLN A 153 18.65 -16.76 0.32
N PHE A 154 17.69 -16.32 1.15
CA PHE A 154 17.50 -14.91 1.52
C PHE A 154 17.38 -14.69 3.05
N PRO A 155 18.38 -15.11 3.84
CA PRO A 155 18.28 -15.11 5.30
C PRO A 155 18.10 -13.71 5.90
N LYS A 156 18.69 -12.65 5.34
CA LYS A 156 18.55 -11.29 5.88
C LYS A 156 17.14 -10.74 5.66
N VAL A 157 16.55 -11.01 4.49
CA VAL A 157 15.16 -10.60 4.20
C VAL A 157 14.18 -11.29 5.14
N TYR A 158 14.30 -12.61 5.33
CA TYR A 158 13.43 -13.35 6.25
C TYR A 158 13.61 -12.90 7.71
N ALA A 159 14.84 -12.64 8.13
CA ALA A 159 15.12 -12.09 9.47
C ALA A 159 14.49 -10.70 9.66
N TRP A 160 14.57 -9.82 8.66
CA TRP A 160 13.93 -8.49 8.68
C TRP A 160 12.40 -8.61 8.76
N ILE A 161 11.77 -9.48 7.97
CA ILE A 161 10.32 -9.76 8.05
C ILE A 161 9.93 -10.22 9.47
N LYS A 162 10.69 -11.14 10.06
CA LYS A 162 10.44 -11.62 11.43
C LYS A 162 10.52 -10.47 12.45
N ARG A 163 11.57 -9.64 12.40
CA ARG A 163 11.72 -8.48 13.29
C ARG A 163 10.58 -7.48 13.12
N PHE A 164 10.19 -7.18 11.88
CA PHE A 164 9.07 -6.29 11.60
C PHE A 164 7.75 -6.81 12.19
N ARG A 165 7.46 -8.10 12.01
CA ARG A 165 6.28 -8.74 12.64
C ARG A 165 6.31 -8.60 14.16
N GLU A 166 7.45 -8.81 14.80
CA GLU A 166 7.63 -8.64 16.24
C GLU A 166 7.36 -7.18 16.68
N ALA A 167 7.90 -6.19 15.95
CA ALA A 167 7.65 -4.78 16.21
C ALA A 167 6.15 -4.42 16.06
N VAL A 168 5.47 -4.94 15.03
CA VAL A 168 4.03 -4.76 14.85
C VAL A 168 3.24 -5.38 16.01
N GLN A 169 3.61 -6.57 16.49
CA GLN A 169 2.94 -7.20 17.64
C GLN A 169 3.17 -6.41 18.94
N ALA A 170 4.37 -5.89 19.16
CA ALA A 170 4.67 -5.03 20.30
C ALA A 170 3.82 -3.76 20.26
N ALA A 171 3.78 -3.06 19.12
CA ALA A 171 2.96 -1.86 18.93
C ALA A 171 1.47 -2.12 19.14
N LYS A 172 0.94 -3.24 18.63
CA LYS A 172 -0.46 -3.67 18.86
C LYS A 172 -0.75 -3.94 20.33
N SER A 173 0.24 -4.42 21.08
CA SER A 173 0.07 -4.78 22.51
C SER A 173 0.18 -3.57 23.43
N SER A 174 0.96 -2.56 23.06
CA SER A 174 1.12 -1.31 23.83
C SER A 174 0.10 -0.23 23.47
N GLY A 175 -0.50 -0.30 22.29
CA GLY A 175 -1.43 0.71 21.79
C GLY A 175 -2.83 0.63 22.41
N PRO A 176 -3.66 1.68 22.23
CA PRO A 176 -5.06 1.64 22.62
C PRO A 176 -5.79 0.55 21.83
N LYS A 177 -6.71 -0.16 22.51
CA LYS A 177 -7.55 -1.17 21.85
C LYS A 177 -8.53 -0.50 20.89
N ALA A 178 -8.47 -0.89 19.62
CA ALA A 178 -9.41 -0.43 18.61
C ALA A 178 -10.84 -0.90 18.95
N VAL A 179 -11.83 -0.04 18.69
CA VAL A 179 -13.25 -0.39 18.79
C VAL A 179 -13.72 -0.89 17.43
N THR A 180 -14.31 -2.09 17.42
CA THR A 180 -14.90 -2.65 16.20
C THR A 180 -16.24 -1.99 15.89
N LEU A 181 -16.38 -1.43 14.70
CA LEU A 181 -17.62 -0.84 14.19
C LEU A 181 -18.18 -1.67 13.04
N LYS A 182 -19.52 -1.77 12.96
CA LYS A 182 -20.21 -2.26 11.76
C LYS A 182 -20.31 -1.14 10.72
N GLY A 183 -20.44 -1.51 9.43
CA GLY A 183 -20.53 -0.55 8.32
C GLY A 183 -21.60 0.53 8.52
N ALA A 184 -22.82 0.16 8.92
CA ALA A 184 -23.89 1.13 9.19
C ALA A 184 -23.55 2.11 10.33
N GLN A 185 -22.83 1.65 11.36
CA GLN A 185 -22.39 2.53 12.45
C GLN A 185 -21.30 3.48 11.96
N ALA A 186 -20.33 2.98 11.18
CA ALA A 186 -19.30 3.82 10.58
C ALA A 186 -19.90 4.92 9.70
N VAL A 187 -20.92 4.60 8.88
CA VAL A 187 -21.64 5.59 8.07
C VAL A 187 -22.29 6.67 8.94
N LEU A 188 -22.94 6.29 10.05
CA LEU A 188 -23.54 7.27 10.97
C LEU A 188 -22.49 8.17 11.62
N PHE A 189 -21.35 7.61 12.06
CA PHE A 189 -20.27 8.40 12.66
C PHE A 189 -19.64 9.37 11.67
N VAL A 190 -19.32 8.91 10.46
CA VAL A 190 -18.67 9.73 9.42
C VAL A 190 -19.62 10.82 8.92
N SER A 191 -20.86 10.46 8.61
CA SER A 191 -21.85 11.44 8.09
C SER A 191 -22.33 12.43 9.15
N GLY A 192 -22.30 12.08 10.44
CA GLY A 192 -22.63 12.97 11.55
C GLY A 192 -21.48 13.85 12.04
N ALA A 193 -20.24 13.59 11.61
CA ALA A 193 -19.07 14.33 12.08
C ALA A 193 -18.82 15.63 11.32
N ASN A 194 -17.99 16.48 11.92
CA ASN A 194 -17.39 17.64 11.25
C ASN A 194 -16.28 17.20 10.28
N LEU A 195 -15.97 18.04 9.30
CA LEU A 195 -14.76 17.91 8.51
C LEU A 195 -13.55 18.00 9.44
N ALA A 196 -12.57 17.13 9.21
CA ALA A 196 -11.29 17.13 9.88
C ALA A 196 -10.30 18.11 9.25
N GLU A 197 -10.43 18.36 7.94
CA GLU A 197 -9.63 19.32 7.20
C GLU A 197 -10.47 20.50 6.69
N SER A 198 -9.86 21.68 6.70
CA SER A 198 -10.40 22.84 6.00
C SER A 198 -10.25 22.65 4.49
N GLY A 199 -11.21 23.13 3.70
CA GLY A 199 -11.12 23.05 2.24
C GLY A 199 -9.81 23.61 1.70
N GLY A 200 -9.21 22.89 0.73
CA GLY A 200 -7.91 23.23 0.14
C GLY A 200 -7.97 24.29 -0.95
N HIS A 201 -6.90 24.34 -1.75
CA HIS A 201 -6.80 25.19 -2.93
C HIS A 201 -6.51 24.33 -4.16
N VAL A 202 -6.80 24.87 -5.34
CA VAL A 202 -6.38 24.28 -6.60
C VAL A 202 -5.15 25.05 -7.05
N ASP A 203 -4.04 24.34 -7.26
CA ASP A 203 -2.80 24.93 -7.76
C ASP A 203 -3.02 25.49 -9.18
N ALA A 204 -2.85 26.80 -9.33
CA ALA A 204 -3.03 27.48 -10.62
C ALA A 204 -1.96 27.10 -11.65
N ALA A 205 -0.84 26.51 -11.21
CA ALA A 205 0.20 25.98 -12.08
C ALA A 205 -0.03 24.50 -12.44
N ASP A 206 -1.09 23.86 -11.93
CA ASP A 206 -1.39 22.47 -12.25
C ASP A 206 -1.68 22.30 -13.75
N PRO A 207 -1.02 21.35 -14.43
CA PRO A 207 -1.12 21.21 -15.88
C PRO A 207 -2.49 20.73 -16.36
N LEU A 208 -3.36 20.24 -15.48
CA LEU A 208 -4.72 19.83 -15.83
C LEU A 208 -5.63 21.02 -16.14
N GLY A 209 -5.26 22.23 -15.71
CA GLY A 209 -6.05 23.44 -15.95
C GLY A 209 -7.44 23.42 -15.33
N LEU A 210 -7.63 22.61 -14.28
CA LEU A 210 -8.89 22.48 -13.56
C LEU A 210 -9.10 23.65 -12.61
N GLU A 211 -10.35 24.00 -12.36
CA GLU A 211 -10.71 25.11 -11.47
C GLU A 211 -11.40 24.60 -10.19
N LYS A 212 -11.19 25.30 -9.06
CA LYS A 212 -11.91 25.02 -7.82
C LYS A 212 -13.41 25.21 -8.03
N GLY A 213 -14.21 24.25 -7.59
CA GLY A 213 -15.66 24.24 -7.80
C GLY A 213 -16.10 23.51 -9.06
N GLN A 214 -15.18 23.12 -9.94
CA GLN A 214 -15.48 22.33 -11.11
C GLN A 214 -15.94 20.92 -10.72
N GLU A 215 -16.90 20.38 -11.48
CA GLU A 215 -17.27 18.97 -11.33
C GLU A 215 -16.26 18.08 -12.06
N VAL A 216 -15.74 17.08 -11.35
CA VAL A 216 -14.71 16.18 -11.86
C VAL A 216 -15.01 14.73 -11.47
N GLU A 217 -14.35 13.81 -12.16
CA GLU A 217 -14.28 12.40 -11.79
C GLU A 217 -12.83 12.03 -11.47
N VAL A 218 -12.65 11.21 -10.43
CA VAL A 218 -11.35 10.68 -10.02
C VAL A 218 -11.44 9.16 -9.97
N TRP A 219 -10.46 8.48 -10.55
CA TRP A 219 -10.31 7.03 -10.50
C TRP A 219 -8.83 6.63 -10.56
N PRO A 220 -8.45 5.45 -10.04
CA PRO A 220 -7.09 4.95 -10.18
C PRO A 220 -6.76 4.64 -11.65
N ILE A 221 -5.48 4.74 -12.03
CA ILE A 221 -5.02 4.50 -13.41
C ILE A 221 -4.39 3.12 -13.62
N ASP A 222 -4.23 2.34 -12.54
CA ASP A 222 -3.51 1.07 -12.50
C ASP A 222 -4.44 -0.14 -12.30
N SER A 223 -5.35 -0.07 -11.32
CA SER A 223 -6.34 -1.11 -11.00
C SER A 223 -7.56 -0.52 -10.29
N GLY A 224 -8.73 -1.15 -10.42
CA GLY A 224 -10.00 -0.61 -9.91
C GLY A 224 -10.54 0.56 -10.73
N PHE A 225 -10.00 0.76 -11.94
CA PHE A 225 -10.28 1.90 -12.82
C PHE A 225 -11.68 1.90 -13.44
N ASN A 226 -12.50 0.86 -13.24
CA ASN A 226 -13.87 0.80 -13.76
C ASN A 226 -14.89 1.56 -12.88
N HIS A 227 -14.47 2.06 -11.71
CA HIS A 227 -15.32 2.81 -10.79
C HIS A 227 -14.78 4.22 -10.59
N HIS A 228 -15.62 5.21 -10.89
CA HIS A 228 -15.24 6.61 -10.82
C HIS A 228 -15.96 7.32 -9.68
N ASP A 229 -15.22 8.09 -8.91
CA ASP A 229 -15.77 8.96 -7.90
C ASP A 229 -16.00 10.35 -8.50
N ARG A 230 -17.27 10.75 -8.59
CA ARG A 230 -17.68 12.07 -9.07
C ARG A 230 -17.94 13.02 -7.91
N GLY A 231 -17.53 14.28 -8.06
CA GLY A 231 -17.80 15.32 -7.08
C GLY A 231 -17.28 16.69 -7.49
N THR A 232 -17.42 17.67 -6.61
CA THR A 232 -16.89 19.02 -6.81
C THR A 232 -15.44 19.08 -6.35
N LEU A 233 -14.54 19.53 -7.22
CA LEU A 233 -13.13 19.73 -6.92
C LEU A 233 -12.95 20.84 -5.87
N VAL A 234 -12.40 20.50 -4.71
CA VAL A 234 -12.13 21.48 -3.64
C VAL A 234 -10.64 21.71 -3.38
N SER A 235 -9.79 20.74 -3.69
CA SER A 235 -8.33 20.83 -3.60
C SER A 235 -7.69 20.04 -4.74
N LEU A 236 -6.63 20.59 -5.31
CA LEU A 236 -5.75 19.92 -6.29
C LEU A 236 -4.33 20.41 -6.07
N THR A 237 -3.47 19.51 -5.63
CA THR A 237 -2.05 19.76 -5.39
C THR A 237 -1.23 18.60 -5.99
N PRO A 238 0.11 18.69 -6.06
CA PRO A 238 0.94 17.57 -6.51
C PRO A 238 0.76 16.27 -5.70
N ASP A 239 0.22 16.38 -4.48
CA ASP A 239 0.19 15.31 -3.50
C ASP A 239 -1.23 14.78 -3.22
N GLU A 240 -2.28 15.54 -3.53
CA GLU A 240 -3.67 15.17 -3.25
C GLU A 240 -4.69 15.83 -4.19
N VAL A 241 -5.79 15.11 -4.42
CA VAL A 241 -7.02 15.61 -5.05
C VAL A 241 -8.15 15.39 -4.06
N VAL A 242 -8.97 16.42 -3.80
CA VAL A 242 -10.07 16.35 -2.84
C VAL A 242 -11.39 16.70 -3.53
N LEU A 243 -12.37 15.83 -3.35
CA LEU A 243 -13.73 15.99 -3.87
C LEU A 243 -14.72 16.20 -2.72
N ALA A 244 -15.58 17.21 -2.86
CA ALA A 244 -16.80 17.29 -2.08
C ALA A 244 -17.89 16.45 -2.76
N LYS A 245 -18.45 15.49 -2.03
CA LYS A 245 -19.60 14.68 -2.46
C LYS A 245 -20.89 15.26 -1.86
N TRP A 246 -21.94 15.29 -2.68
CA TRP A 246 -23.28 15.77 -2.33
C TRP A 246 -24.06 14.77 -1.48
#